data_AF-A0A8C9N046-F1
#
_entry.id   AF-A0A8C9N046-F1
#
_cell.length_a   1.000
_cell.length_b   1.000
_cell.length_c   1.000
_cell.angle_alpha   90.00
_cell.angle_beta   90.00
_cell.angle_gamma   90.00
#
_symmetry.space_group_name_H-M   'P 1'
#
loop_
_entity.id
_entity.type
_entity.pdbx_description
1 polymer ?
#
loop_
_entity_poly.entity_id
_entity_poly.type
_entity_poly.pdbx_seq_one_letter_code
_entity_poly.pdbx_strand_id
1 'polypeptide(L)'
;MLALLLLSALLWHRAAAWGFRDGVLHNSIWLERAAGVYHREARSGKYRLTFAEARAVCEYEGGHLATLQQLEAARKIGFHVCAAGWMAKGRVGYPIVKAGANCGFGKTGIVDYGIRLNRSERWDAYCYNPNGKECGGVFTDSKHIFKSPGYPNEYENEQVCYWHIRVSYGHRIHLQFLEFDLEEDTACLADFLEVYDSYDDVNGFVGRFCGDELPDDIISTGNVMTLKFLTDASVTAGGFQIRYSSLDMPALPKNASAQGKSPFLPGKFGIM
;
A
#
# COMPACT_ATOMS: atom_id res chain seq x y z
N MET A 1 49.53 -24.85 -29.99
CA MET A 1 48.18 -24.35 -30.26
C MET A 1 47.85 -23.34 -29.16
N LEU A 2 48.11 -22.07 -29.46
CA LEU A 2 47.79 -20.87 -28.67
C LEU A 2 46.26 -20.72 -28.51
N ALA A 3 45.66 -19.97 -27.58
CA ALA A 3 46.09 -19.25 -26.38
C ALA A 3 44.82 -18.80 -25.64
N LEU A 4 44.99 -18.50 -24.36
CA LEU A 4 44.09 -17.78 -23.46
C LEU A 4 44.29 -16.25 -23.66
N LEU A 5 43.22 -15.46 -23.44
CA LEU A 5 43.15 -14.02 -23.08
C LEU A 5 42.89 -12.93 -24.16
N LEU A 6 42.05 -11.96 -23.73
CA LEU A 6 41.90 -10.52 -24.09
C LEU A 6 40.78 -10.07 -25.06
N LEU A 7 39.70 -9.57 -24.43
CA LEU A 7 39.19 -8.19 -24.50
C LEU A 7 38.87 -7.50 -25.86
N SER A 8 37.64 -6.95 -25.87
CA SER A 8 37.24 -5.63 -26.40
C SER A 8 36.57 -5.52 -27.80
N ALA A 9 35.33 -5.02 -27.72
CA ALA A 9 34.74 -3.96 -28.54
C ALA A 9 34.09 -4.28 -29.90
N LEU A 10 32.99 -3.53 -30.12
CA LEU A 10 32.13 -3.35 -31.31
C LEU A 10 30.94 -4.33 -31.35
N LEU A 11 29.75 -4.10 -30.77
CA LEU A 11 28.95 -2.89 -30.51
C LEU A 11 28.63 -2.05 -31.78
N TRP A 12 27.32 -1.79 -31.97
CA TRP A 12 26.63 -0.95 -32.98
C TRP A 12 26.47 -1.61 -34.37
N HIS A 13 25.30 -2.13 -34.78
CA HIS A 13 24.07 -1.36 -35.01
C HIS A 13 22.82 -2.24 -34.90
N ARG A 14 21.90 -1.86 -34.01
CA ARG A 14 20.45 -1.70 -34.27
C ARG A 14 19.80 -1.13 -33.00
N ALA A 15 20.05 0.15 -32.78
CA ALA A 15 19.21 1.00 -31.95
C ALA A 15 18.19 1.71 -32.84
N ALA A 16 17.07 2.10 -32.22
CA ALA A 16 15.96 2.91 -32.73
C ALA A 16 14.83 2.16 -33.46
N ALA A 17 13.81 1.76 -32.70
CA ALA A 17 12.40 2.06 -32.99
C ALA A 17 11.45 1.47 -31.92
N TRP A 18 11.54 1.90 -30.66
CA TRP A 18 10.38 1.94 -29.76
C TRP A 18 10.44 3.28 -29.03
N GLY A 19 9.58 4.19 -29.47
CA GLY A 19 9.52 5.56 -28.97
C GLY A 19 9.11 5.58 -27.51
N PHE A 20 10.05 5.99 -26.66
CA PHE A 20 9.78 6.71 -25.43
C PHE A 20 9.00 7.99 -25.80
N ARG A 21 7.70 8.03 -25.50
CA ARG A 21 6.89 9.24 -25.30
C ARG A 21 5.54 8.85 -24.69
N ASP A 22 5.30 9.40 -23.50
CA ASP A 22 4.02 9.52 -22.78
C ASP A 22 3.26 8.23 -22.47
N GLY A 23 3.75 7.48 -21.47
CA GLY A 23 3.01 6.40 -20.80
C GLY A 23 2.57 6.82 -19.40
N VAL A 24 1.43 7.51 -19.31
CA VAL A 24 0.75 7.78 -18.04
C VAL A 24 0.46 6.44 -17.35
N LEU A 25 1.08 6.22 -16.20
CA LEU A 25 0.80 5.12 -15.27
C LEU A 25 -0.65 5.27 -14.78
N HIS A 26 -1.58 4.56 -15.43
CA HIS A 26 -2.93 4.33 -14.92
C HIS A 26 -3.06 2.86 -14.54
N ASN A 27 -3.02 2.58 -13.25
CA ASN A 27 -4.15 2.00 -12.51
C ASN A 27 -3.71 1.61 -11.10
N SER A 28 -3.77 2.60 -10.22
CA SER A 28 -3.91 2.45 -8.77
C SER A 28 -5.22 1.72 -8.45
N ILE A 29 -5.15 0.45 -8.08
CA ILE A 29 -6.25 -0.26 -7.42
C ILE A 29 -5.81 -0.54 -5.98
N TRP A 30 -6.31 0.33 -5.11
CA TRP A 30 -6.41 0.18 -3.67
C TRP A 30 -6.90 -1.22 -3.29
N LEU A 31 -6.02 -2.09 -2.82
CA LEU A 31 -6.37 -3.33 -2.12
C LEU A 31 -6.52 -3.05 -0.62
N GLU A 32 -7.20 -1.94 -0.26
CA GLU A 32 -7.61 -1.71 1.12
C GLU A 32 -8.66 -2.75 1.50
N ARG A 33 -8.18 -3.84 2.05
CA ARG A 33 -8.96 -4.91 2.63
C ARG A 33 -9.40 -4.47 4.04
N ALA A 34 -10.70 -4.29 4.25
CA ALA A 34 -11.26 -3.79 5.49
C ALA A 34 -12.31 -4.76 6.05
N ALA A 35 -11.98 -5.43 7.15
CA ALA A 35 -12.82 -6.46 7.77
C ALA A 35 -13.21 -7.58 6.79
N GLY A 36 -12.28 -8.05 5.97
CA GLY A 36 -12.47 -9.07 4.95
C GLY A 36 -12.96 -8.55 3.61
N VAL A 37 -13.39 -7.27 3.51
CA VAL A 37 -14.00 -6.70 2.31
C VAL A 37 -12.98 -5.95 1.47
N TYR A 38 -12.99 -6.17 0.16
CA TYR A 38 -12.17 -5.43 -0.80
C TYR A 38 -12.89 -5.19 -2.12
N HIS A 39 -12.41 -4.19 -2.87
CA HIS A 39 -12.94 -3.82 -4.17
C HIS A 39 -12.12 -4.44 -5.31
N ARG A 40 -12.78 -4.87 -6.38
CA ARG A 40 -12.17 -5.54 -7.54
C ARG A 40 -12.73 -5.04 -8.85
N GLU A 41 -11.84 -4.59 -9.72
CA GLU A 41 -12.14 -4.32 -11.13
C GLU A 41 -11.83 -5.56 -12.00
N ALA A 42 -12.32 -5.57 -13.24
CA ALA A 42 -11.83 -6.57 -14.19
C ALA A 42 -10.38 -6.27 -14.59
N ARG A 43 -9.65 -7.29 -15.06
CA ARG A 43 -8.33 -7.08 -15.69
C ARG A 43 -8.37 -6.12 -16.87
N SER A 44 -9.52 -6.03 -17.55
CA SER A 44 -9.77 -5.10 -18.66
C SER A 44 -10.25 -3.71 -18.22
N GLY A 45 -10.24 -3.44 -16.92
CA GLY A 45 -10.58 -2.17 -16.28
C GLY A 45 -11.96 -2.13 -15.64
N LYS A 46 -12.30 -0.93 -15.16
CA LYS A 46 -13.51 -0.60 -14.41
C LYS A 46 -14.82 -0.88 -15.15
N TYR A 47 -15.83 -1.32 -14.39
CA TYR A 47 -17.20 -1.58 -14.83
C TYR A 47 -17.29 -2.55 -16.02
N ARG A 48 -16.56 -3.66 -15.91
CA ARG A 48 -16.53 -4.69 -16.96
C ARG A 48 -17.06 -6.05 -16.50
N LEU A 49 -17.35 -6.26 -15.21
CA LEU A 49 -17.78 -7.56 -14.71
C LEU A 49 -19.30 -7.68 -14.71
N THR A 50 -19.82 -8.71 -15.36
CA THR A 50 -21.18 -9.22 -15.11
C THR A 50 -21.27 -9.81 -13.71
N PHE A 51 -22.48 -10.07 -13.20
CA PHE A 51 -22.63 -10.65 -11.87
C PHE A 51 -21.95 -12.02 -11.71
N ALA A 52 -21.96 -12.84 -12.77
CA ALA A 52 -21.30 -14.14 -12.77
C ALA A 52 -19.77 -13.99 -12.75
N GLU A 53 -19.21 -13.08 -13.57
CA GLU A 53 -17.78 -12.80 -13.61
C GLU A 53 -17.29 -12.17 -12.30
N ALA A 54 -18.06 -11.25 -11.72
CA ALA A 54 -17.76 -10.66 -10.41
C ALA A 54 -17.66 -11.71 -9.31
N ARG A 55 -18.59 -12.67 -9.30
CA ARG A 55 -18.53 -13.80 -8.36
C ARG A 55 -17.28 -14.65 -8.59
N ALA A 56 -17.01 -15.02 -9.85
CA ALA A 56 -15.86 -15.85 -10.18
C ALA A 56 -14.53 -15.18 -9.80
N VAL A 57 -14.40 -13.86 -9.96
CA VAL A 57 -13.22 -13.10 -9.54
C VAL A 57 -13.02 -13.17 -8.02
N CYS A 58 -14.09 -13.05 -7.23
CA CYS A 58 -13.98 -13.17 -5.77
C CYS A 58 -13.66 -14.61 -5.34
N GLU A 59 -14.27 -15.62 -5.98
CA GLU A 59 -14.04 -17.04 -5.69
C GLU A 59 -12.62 -17.49 -6.03
N TYR A 60 -12.07 -16.98 -7.14
CA TYR A 60 -10.67 -17.21 -7.53
C TYR A 60 -9.68 -16.72 -6.46
N GLU A 61 -10.06 -15.73 -5.65
CA GLU A 61 -9.24 -15.14 -4.58
C GLU A 61 -9.60 -15.69 -3.19
N GLY A 62 -10.17 -16.89 -3.16
CA GLY A 62 -10.56 -17.61 -1.95
C GLY A 62 -11.74 -16.97 -1.20
N GLY A 63 -12.40 -15.97 -1.80
CA GLY A 63 -13.52 -15.23 -1.23
C GLY A 63 -14.86 -15.54 -1.90
N HIS A 64 -15.80 -14.63 -1.68
CA HIS A 64 -17.09 -14.59 -2.37
C HIS A 64 -17.56 -13.14 -2.45
N LEU A 65 -18.67 -12.84 -3.13
CA LEU A 65 -19.20 -11.48 -3.14
C LEU A 65 -19.64 -11.05 -1.74
N ALA A 66 -19.20 -9.87 -1.31
CA ALA A 66 -19.54 -9.28 -0.03
C ALA A 66 -21.04 -9.01 0.10
N THR A 67 -21.57 -9.19 1.30
CA THR A 67 -22.92 -8.75 1.66
C THR A 67 -22.95 -7.25 1.95
N LEU A 68 -24.15 -6.65 1.87
CA LEU A 68 -24.35 -5.25 2.27
C LEU A 68 -23.91 -4.99 3.72
N GLN A 69 -24.15 -5.95 4.62
CA GLN A 69 -23.76 -5.84 6.02
C GLN A 69 -22.24 -5.83 6.21
N GLN A 70 -21.52 -6.70 5.48
CA GLN A 70 -20.06 -6.72 5.49
C GLN A 70 -19.49 -5.41 4.90
N LEU A 71 -20.04 -4.92 3.80
CA LEU A 71 -19.62 -3.65 3.19
C LEU A 71 -19.86 -2.46 4.13
N GLU A 72 -20.99 -2.44 4.86
CA GLU A 72 -21.28 -1.42 5.86
C GLU A 72 -20.35 -1.53 7.09
N ALA A 73 -19.99 -2.74 7.51
CA ALA A 73 -18.99 -2.95 8.56
C ALA A 73 -17.61 -2.43 8.15
N ALA A 74 -17.15 -2.78 6.95
CA ALA A 74 -15.92 -2.27 6.35
C ALA A 74 -15.90 -0.73 6.26
N ARG A 75 -17.01 -0.13 5.81
CA ARG A 75 -17.16 1.33 5.75
C ARG A 75 -17.00 1.98 7.13
N LYS A 76 -17.61 1.42 8.17
CA LYS A 76 -17.55 1.98 9.55
C LYS A 76 -16.12 2.07 10.09
N ILE A 77 -15.21 1.23 9.61
CA ILE A 77 -13.79 1.24 10.00
C ILE A 77 -12.90 2.00 9.02
N GLY A 78 -13.46 2.62 7.98
CA GLY A 78 -12.72 3.52 7.09
C GLY A 78 -12.67 3.13 5.62
N PHE A 79 -13.25 1.99 5.22
CA PHE A 79 -13.24 1.55 3.82
C PHE A 79 -14.06 2.48 2.91
N HIS A 80 -13.38 3.11 1.94
CA HIS A 80 -13.97 4.13 1.08
C HIS A 80 -13.64 3.86 -0.39
N VAL A 81 -14.67 3.65 -1.22
CA VAL A 81 -14.48 3.42 -2.66
C VAL A 81 -15.54 4.16 -3.45
N CYS A 82 -15.10 4.99 -4.40
CA CYS A 82 -15.97 5.75 -5.30
C CYS A 82 -16.31 5.00 -6.59
N ALA A 83 -16.75 3.75 -6.46
CA ALA A 83 -17.00 2.88 -7.60
C ALA A 83 -18.11 1.88 -7.30
N ALA A 84 -19.15 1.84 -8.11
CA ALA A 84 -20.26 0.92 -7.92
C ALA A 84 -19.86 -0.51 -8.29
N GLY A 85 -20.14 -1.46 -7.41
CA GLY A 85 -19.76 -2.85 -7.58
C GLY A 85 -20.85 -3.81 -7.17
N TRP A 86 -20.78 -5.02 -7.74
CA TRP A 86 -21.61 -6.15 -7.38
C TRP A 86 -21.34 -6.60 -5.94
N MET A 87 -22.42 -6.94 -5.25
CA MET A 87 -22.47 -7.56 -3.94
C MET A 87 -23.29 -8.85 -4.01
N ALA A 88 -23.30 -9.62 -2.92
CA ALA A 88 -24.09 -10.82 -2.74
C ALA A 88 -25.56 -10.61 -3.16
N LYS A 89 -26.16 -11.67 -3.69
CA LYS A 89 -27.54 -11.66 -4.23
C LYS A 89 -27.75 -10.71 -5.42
N GLY A 90 -26.69 -10.12 -5.99
CA GLY A 90 -26.71 -9.18 -7.12
C GLY A 90 -27.25 -7.82 -6.75
N ARG A 91 -26.99 -7.40 -5.51
CA ARG A 91 -27.10 -6.00 -5.13
C ARG A 91 -25.93 -5.23 -5.74
N VAL A 92 -26.13 -3.95 -6.06
CA VAL A 92 -25.06 -3.05 -6.50
C VAL A 92 -25.04 -1.82 -5.60
N GLY A 93 -23.85 -1.34 -5.27
CA GLY A 93 -23.68 -0.13 -4.45
C GLY A 93 -22.21 0.14 -4.18
N TYR A 94 -21.90 1.10 -3.30
CA TYR A 94 -20.52 1.44 -2.91
C TYR A 94 -20.45 2.22 -1.58
N PRO A 95 -19.35 2.10 -0.80
CA PRO A 95 -19.20 2.70 0.52
C PRO A 95 -18.57 4.10 0.52
N ILE A 96 -19.20 5.04 1.23
CA ILE A 96 -18.73 6.42 1.42
C ILE A 96 -18.47 6.71 2.90
N VAL A 97 -17.19 6.96 3.23
CA VAL A 97 -16.76 7.34 4.59
C VAL A 97 -16.70 8.85 4.73
N LYS A 98 -16.12 9.55 3.75
CA LYS A 98 -16.05 11.01 3.70
C LYS A 98 -16.91 11.51 2.55
N ALA A 99 -17.87 12.38 2.87
CA ALA A 99 -18.71 13.01 1.85
C ALA A 99 -17.86 13.96 0.99
N GLY A 100 -17.86 13.73 -0.33
CA GLY A 100 -17.23 14.61 -1.31
C GLY A 100 -18.23 15.09 -2.36
N ALA A 101 -17.92 16.19 -3.05
CA ALA A 101 -18.78 16.71 -4.13
C ALA A 101 -18.91 15.73 -5.30
N ASN A 102 -17.86 14.94 -5.57
CA ASN A 102 -17.79 14.02 -6.70
C ASN A 102 -18.09 12.56 -6.32
N CYS A 103 -18.36 12.29 -5.04
CA CYS A 103 -18.57 10.95 -4.54
C CYS A 103 -19.54 10.90 -3.36
N GLY A 104 -20.65 10.18 -3.51
CA GLY A 104 -21.70 10.11 -2.49
C GLY A 104 -22.64 11.33 -2.46
N PHE A 105 -22.50 12.28 -3.39
CA PHE A 105 -23.36 13.48 -3.51
C PHE A 105 -23.55 14.23 -2.19
N GLY A 106 -22.45 14.41 -1.43
CA GLY A 106 -22.49 15.08 -0.13
C GLY A 106 -23.01 14.22 1.03
N LYS A 107 -23.23 12.92 0.83
CA LYS A 107 -23.69 11.98 1.87
C LYS A 107 -22.64 10.90 2.15
N THR A 108 -22.62 10.42 3.39
CA THR A 108 -21.87 9.24 3.83
C THR A 108 -22.80 8.03 3.95
N GLY A 109 -22.24 6.82 4.01
CA GLY A 109 -22.99 5.56 4.04
C GLY A 109 -22.78 4.72 2.79
N ILE A 110 -23.57 3.66 2.62
CA ILE A 110 -23.62 2.92 1.36
C ILE A 110 -24.56 3.64 0.40
N VAL A 111 -24.05 4.01 -0.77
CA VAL A 111 -24.90 4.35 -1.90
C VAL A 111 -25.40 3.04 -2.50
N ASP A 112 -26.65 2.69 -2.23
CA ASP A 112 -27.26 1.40 -2.60
C ASP A 112 -28.17 1.56 -3.81
N TYR A 113 -27.82 0.89 -4.92
CA TYR A 113 -28.61 0.85 -6.15
C TYR A 113 -29.61 -0.32 -6.20
N GLY A 114 -29.72 -1.08 -5.11
CA GLY A 114 -30.65 -2.19 -4.98
C GLY A 114 -30.21 -3.46 -5.69
N ILE A 115 -31.08 -4.47 -5.67
CA ILE A 115 -30.89 -5.73 -6.38
C ILE A 115 -31.17 -5.52 -7.86
N ARG A 116 -30.21 -5.86 -8.72
CA ARG A 116 -30.37 -5.76 -10.18
C ARG A 116 -31.05 -7.02 -10.71
N LEU A 117 -32.07 -6.83 -11.54
CA LEU A 117 -32.74 -7.91 -12.26
C LEU A 117 -31.91 -8.37 -13.46
N ASN A 118 -31.29 -7.43 -14.19
CA ASN A 118 -30.40 -7.73 -15.29
C ASN A 118 -28.99 -8.07 -14.77
N ARG A 119 -28.64 -9.36 -14.75
CA ARG A 119 -27.35 -9.89 -14.27
C ARG A 119 -26.19 -9.74 -15.27
N SER A 120 -26.49 -9.25 -16.47
CA SER A 120 -25.51 -8.94 -17.51
C SER A 120 -25.07 -7.47 -17.51
N GLU A 121 -25.64 -6.63 -16.64
CA GLU A 121 -25.08 -5.30 -16.37
C GLU A 121 -23.61 -5.41 -15.92
N ARG A 122 -22.81 -4.39 -16.22
CA ARG A 122 -21.38 -4.41 -15.91
C ARG A 122 -21.05 -3.41 -14.82
N TRP A 123 -20.43 -3.92 -13.77
CA TRP A 123 -20.00 -3.17 -12.60
C TRP A 123 -18.63 -3.70 -12.15
N ASP A 124 -18.08 -3.13 -11.09
CA ASP A 124 -16.95 -3.73 -10.37
C ASP A 124 -17.49 -4.82 -9.42
N ALA A 125 -16.66 -5.32 -8.51
CA ALA A 125 -17.06 -6.30 -7.49
C ALA A 125 -16.59 -5.87 -6.10
N TYR A 126 -17.45 -6.05 -5.10
CA TYR A 126 -17.04 -6.07 -3.71
C TYR A 126 -16.95 -7.51 -3.27
N CYS A 127 -15.73 -7.96 -3.00
CA CYS A 127 -15.43 -9.29 -2.52
C CYS A 127 -15.31 -9.29 -1.00
N TYR A 128 -15.58 -10.44 -0.41
CA TYR A 128 -15.41 -10.73 1.00
C TYR A 128 -14.66 -12.04 1.13
N ASN A 129 -13.52 -12.01 1.80
CA ASN A 129 -12.81 -13.20 2.22
C ASN A 129 -12.52 -13.07 3.72
N PRO A 130 -13.28 -13.76 4.60
CA PRO A 130 -13.03 -13.73 6.04
C PRO A 130 -11.72 -14.45 6.42
N ASN A 131 -11.25 -15.31 5.52
CA ASN A 131 -10.02 -16.09 5.64
C ASN A 131 -8.91 -15.52 4.75
N GLY A 132 -9.14 -14.42 4.03
CA GLY A 132 -8.04 -13.60 3.54
C GLY A 132 -7.30 -13.26 4.81
N LYS A 133 -6.06 -13.70 4.94
CA LYS A 133 -5.23 -13.51 6.14
C LYS A 133 -4.86 -12.03 6.22
N GLU A 134 -5.89 -11.22 6.41
CA GLU A 134 -5.85 -9.79 6.54
C GLU A 134 -5.34 -9.51 7.92
N CYS A 135 -4.25 -8.76 7.96
CA CYS A 135 -3.67 -8.30 9.20
C CYS A 135 -3.38 -6.79 9.12
N GLY A 136 -3.14 -6.21 10.29
CA GLY A 136 -2.95 -4.77 10.44
C GLY A 136 -4.21 -4.04 10.89
N GLY A 137 -4.39 -2.81 10.43
CA GLY A 137 -5.42 -1.89 10.91
C GLY A 137 -4.94 -0.44 11.03
N VAL A 138 -5.72 0.38 11.74
CA VAL A 138 -5.40 1.80 11.98
C VAL A 138 -4.83 1.96 13.39
N PHE A 139 -3.67 2.60 13.49
CA PHE A 139 -2.93 2.78 14.74
C PHE A 139 -2.78 4.26 15.03
N THR A 140 -3.32 4.68 16.17
CA THR A 140 -3.33 6.09 16.61
C THR A 140 -2.54 6.34 17.89
N ASP A 141 -1.95 5.30 18.46
CA ASP A 141 -1.11 5.42 19.65
C ASP A 141 0.18 6.18 19.35
N SER A 142 0.81 6.74 20.38
CA SER A 142 2.09 7.43 20.23
C SER A 142 3.28 6.48 19.98
N LYS A 143 3.10 5.17 20.19
CA LYS A 143 4.08 4.13 19.87
C LYS A 143 3.40 2.77 19.76
N HIS A 144 3.92 1.90 18.91
CA HIS A 144 3.49 0.50 18.81
C HIS A 144 4.60 -0.37 18.21
N ILE A 145 4.49 -1.69 18.37
CA ILE A 145 5.34 -2.67 17.70
C ILE A 145 4.46 -3.57 16.84
N PHE A 146 4.65 -3.52 15.53
CA PHE A 146 4.08 -4.44 14.55
C PHE A 146 4.93 -5.70 14.45
N LYS A 147 4.25 -6.79 14.18
CA LYS A 147 4.85 -8.08 13.85
C LYS A 147 4.16 -8.62 12.61
N SER A 148 4.91 -9.29 11.74
CA SER A 148 4.34 -10.12 10.69
C SER A 148 3.37 -11.14 11.31
N PRO A 149 2.32 -11.58 10.59
CA PRO A 149 1.50 -12.69 11.04
C PRO A 149 2.35 -13.94 11.27
N GLY A 150 1.96 -14.77 12.25
CA GLY A 150 2.68 -16.00 12.58
C GLY A 150 3.88 -15.83 13.50
N TYR A 151 4.44 -14.61 13.61
CA TYR A 151 5.61 -14.32 14.44
C TYR A 151 5.44 -14.82 15.89
N PRO A 152 6.45 -15.50 16.49
CA PRO A 152 7.84 -15.64 16.02
C PRO A 152 8.09 -16.80 15.05
N ASN A 153 7.03 -17.50 14.59
CA ASN A 153 7.17 -18.47 13.50
C ASN A 153 7.10 -17.75 12.15
N GLU A 154 7.38 -18.49 11.08
CA GLU A 154 7.26 -18.00 9.72
C GLU A 154 5.85 -17.47 9.42
N TYR A 155 5.79 -16.44 8.56
CA TYR A 155 4.53 -15.98 8.01
C TYR A 155 3.96 -17.01 7.04
N GLU A 156 2.72 -16.80 6.60
CA GLU A 156 2.06 -17.70 5.65
C GLU A 156 1.97 -17.06 4.27
N ASN A 157 1.80 -17.89 3.24
CA ASN A 157 1.56 -17.43 1.86
C ASN A 157 0.22 -16.69 1.73
N GLU A 158 0.13 -15.90 0.66
CA GLU A 158 -1.06 -15.16 0.21
C GLU A 158 -1.59 -14.18 1.27
N GLN A 159 -0.70 -13.63 2.08
CA GLN A 159 -1.02 -12.63 3.10
C GLN A 159 -1.11 -11.24 2.50
N VAL A 160 -2.06 -10.47 3.03
CA VAL A 160 -2.28 -9.09 2.64
C VAL A 160 -2.51 -8.26 3.88
N CYS A 161 -1.51 -7.47 4.28
CA CYS A 161 -1.56 -6.68 5.49
C CYS A 161 -1.33 -5.20 5.22
N TYR A 162 -2.13 -4.37 5.88
CA TYR A 162 -2.03 -2.92 5.82
C TYR A 162 -2.04 -2.34 7.23
N TRP A 163 -1.00 -1.58 7.57
CA TRP A 163 -0.95 -0.81 8.81
C TRP A 163 -0.96 0.68 8.48
N HIS A 164 -2.04 1.37 8.84
CA HIS A 164 -2.16 2.81 8.69
C HIS A 164 -1.87 3.49 10.02
N ILE A 165 -0.78 4.22 10.08
CA ILE A 165 -0.33 4.93 11.27
C ILE A 165 -0.79 6.37 11.17
N ARG A 166 -1.41 6.88 12.25
CA ARG A 166 -1.74 8.30 12.38
C ARG A 166 -1.39 8.80 13.77
N VAL A 167 -0.41 9.69 13.84
CA VAL A 167 -0.05 10.39 15.08
C VAL A 167 -0.68 11.79 15.11
N SER A 168 -0.54 12.47 16.25
CA SER A 168 -1.05 13.83 16.45
C SER A 168 -0.54 14.79 15.37
N TYR A 169 -1.35 15.80 15.03
CA TYR A 169 -0.91 16.88 14.14
C TYR A 169 0.29 17.61 14.73
N GLY A 170 1.24 17.98 13.87
CA GLY A 170 2.51 18.58 14.30
C GLY A 170 3.54 17.56 14.76
N HIS A 171 3.24 16.27 14.74
CA HIS A 171 4.21 15.21 14.99
C HIS A 171 4.60 14.50 13.69
N ARG A 172 5.72 13.80 13.76
CA ARG A 172 6.19 12.84 12.74
C ARG A 172 6.22 11.43 13.30
N ILE A 173 6.32 10.46 12.41
CA ILE A 173 6.39 9.02 12.70
C ILE A 173 7.82 8.59 12.45
N HIS A 174 8.44 8.01 13.46
CA HIS A 174 9.72 7.32 13.34
C HIS A 174 9.48 5.83 13.35
N LEU A 175 9.73 5.20 12.20
CA LEU A 175 9.61 3.77 11.96
C LEU A 175 10.99 3.13 12.09
N GLN A 176 11.08 2.07 12.90
CA GLN A 176 12.32 1.38 13.20
C GLN A 176 12.17 -0.11 12.96
N PHE A 177 13.07 -0.67 12.16
CA PHE A 177 13.14 -2.10 11.91
C PHE A 177 13.95 -2.76 13.03
N LEU A 178 13.35 -3.72 13.73
CA LEU A 178 14.00 -4.45 14.82
C LEU A 178 14.49 -5.82 14.35
N GLU A 179 13.69 -6.48 13.52
CA GLU A 179 13.98 -7.76 12.86
C GLU A 179 13.34 -7.75 11.46
N PHE A 180 13.98 -8.36 10.47
CA PHE A 180 13.50 -8.42 9.09
C PHE A 180 14.08 -9.64 8.37
N ASP A 181 13.21 -10.49 7.84
CA ASP A 181 13.54 -11.71 7.10
C ASP A 181 12.33 -12.10 6.23
N LEU A 182 12.37 -11.73 4.95
CA LEU A 182 11.37 -12.09 3.93
C LEU A 182 12.04 -12.93 2.84
N GLU A 183 11.23 -13.56 1.98
CA GLU A 183 11.76 -14.24 0.79
C GLU A 183 12.70 -13.31 -0.01
N GLU A 184 13.87 -13.84 -0.35
CA GLU A 184 14.85 -13.12 -1.14
C GLU A 184 14.50 -13.23 -2.64
N ASP A 185 14.18 -12.10 -3.25
CA ASP A 185 13.96 -11.99 -4.69
C ASP A 185 14.74 -10.79 -5.25
N THR A 186 15.40 -11.00 -6.40
CA THR A 186 16.27 -9.98 -7.02
C THR A 186 15.52 -8.70 -7.35
N ALA A 187 14.23 -8.80 -7.67
CA ALA A 187 13.37 -7.66 -8.01
C ALA A 187 12.39 -7.28 -6.89
N CYS A 188 12.42 -7.99 -5.76
CA CYS A 188 11.53 -7.77 -4.63
C CYS A 188 10.04 -7.80 -5.03
N LEU A 189 9.66 -8.82 -5.82
CA LEU A 189 8.31 -8.95 -6.40
C LEU A 189 7.48 -10.08 -5.78
N ALA A 190 8.11 -11.03 -5.10
CA ALA A 190 7.44 -12.15 -4.45
C ALA A 190 6.87 -11.70 -3.10
N ASP A 191 7.63 -11.84 -2.02
CA ASP A 191 7.26 -11.31 -0.70
C ASP A 191 7.93 -9.97 -0.44
N PHE A 192 7.16 -8.97 0.02
CA PHE A 192 7.72 -7.66 0.28
C PHE A 192 6.94 -6.84 1.30
N LEU A 193 7.66 -5.92 1.94
CA LEU A 193 7.10 -4.82 2.71
C LEU A 193 7.32 -3.50 1.96
N GLU A 194 6.24 -2.78 1.67
CA GLU A 194 6.27 -1.41 1.16
C GLU A 194 5.96 -0.40 2.26
N VAL A 195 6.64 0.74 2.21
CA VAL A 195 6.42 1.88 3.11
C VAL A 195 6.03 3.11 2.30
N TYR A 196 4.97 3.79 2.76
CA TYR A 196 4.45 5.01 2.16
C TYR A 196 4.38 6.12 3.22
N ASP A 197 4.98 7.27 2.96
CA ASP A 197 4.86 8.51 3.72
C ASP A 197 3.57 9.26 3.37
N SER A 198 2.47 8.52 3.40
CA SER A 198 1.12 9.02 3.20
C SER A 198 0.12 8.06 3.89
N TYR A 199 -1.15 8.46 3.97
CA TYR A 199 -2.19 7.58 4.53
C TYR A 199 -2.64 6.49 3.54
N ASP A 200 -2.00 6.42 2.38
CA ASP A 200 -2.50 5.79 1.18
C ASP A 200 -1.33 5.04 0.48
N ASP A 201 -1.59 4.02 -0.35
CA ASP A 201 -0.56 3.19 -1.02
C ASP A 201 -0.30 3.61 -2.47
N VAL A 202 -0.65 4.85 -2.81
CA VAL A 202 -0.50 5.42 -4.17
C VAL A 202 0.48 6.58 -4.17
N ASN A 203 0.51 7.37 -3.09
CA ASN A 203 1.36 8.54 -2.92
C ASN A 203 2.41 8.30 -1.85
N GLY A 204 3.52 9.03 -1.94
CA GLY A 204 4.54 9.04 -0.88
C GLY A 204 5.30 7.73 -0.75
N PHE A 205 5.44 6.93 -1.82
CA PHE A 205 6.27 5.72 -1.79
C PHE A 205 7.69 6.05 -1.28
N VAL A 206 8.11 5.35 -0.24
CA VAL A 206 9.43 5.50 0.38
C VAL A 206 10.36 4.40 -0.11
N GLY A 207 9.89 3.16 -0.07
CA GLY A 207 10.70 2.01 -0.43
C GLY A 207 9.94 0.70 -0.36
N ARG A 208 10.54 -0.32 -0.97
CA ARG A 208 10.11 -1.72 -0.92
C ARG A 208 11.29 -2.56 -0.43
N PHE A 209 11.01 -3.48 0.49
CA PHE A 209 12.01 -4.25 1.22
C PHE A 209 11.65 -5.75 1.19
N CYS A 210 12.65 -6.61 1.04
CA CYS A 210 12.59 -8.09 1.06
C CYS A 210 13.99 -8.65 1.37
N GLY A 211 14.14 -9.98 1.47
CA GLY A 211 15.36 -10.61 1.96
C GLY A 211 15.55 -10.42 3.46
N ASP A 212 16.80 -10.59 3.92
CA ASP A 212 17.19 -10.57 5.34
C ASP A 212 18.01 -9.33 5.74
N GLU A 213 18.26 -8.41 4.81
CA GLU A 213 18.94 -7.15 5.11
C GLU A 213 18.01 -6.23 5.93
N LEU A 214 18.43 -5.86 7.13
CA LEU A 214 17.67 -4.99 8.02
C LEU A 214 17.58 -3.56 7.41
N PRO A 215 16.38 -3.05 7.09
CA PRO A 215 16.25 -1.72 6.49
C PRO A 215 16.59 -0.58 7.46
N ASP A 216 17.01 0.55 6.90
CA ASP A 216 17.24 1.79 7.67
C ASP A 216 15.95 2.33 8.31
N ASP A 217 16.11 3.01 9.45
CA ASP A 217 15.02 3.74 10.10
C ASP A 217 14.43 4.83 9.18
N ILE A 218 13.10 4.95 9.17
CA ILE A 218 12.38 5.91 8.33
C ILE A 218 11.70 6.96 9.22
N ILE A 219 11.84 8.24 8.87
CA ILE A 219 11.09 9.34 9.51
C ILE A 219 10.15 9.95 8.48
N SER A 220 8.85 9.93 8.78
CA SER A 220 7.81 10.52 7.92
C SER A 220 7.95 12.04 7.82
N THR A 221 7.45 12.62 6.73
CA THR A 221 7.39 14.09 6.58
C THR A 221 6.21 14.69 7.35
N GLY A 222 5.11 13.93 7.48
CA GLY A 222 3.88 14.32 8.16
C GLY A 222 3.48 13.38 9.30
N ASN A 223 2.21 13.45 9.70
CA ASN A 223 1.68 12.69 10.84
C ASN A 223 0.96 11.38 10.42
N VAL A 224 1.16 10.92 9.18
CA VAL A 224 0.57 9.69 8.64
C VAL A 224 1.61 8.87 7.89
N MET A 225 1.48 7.55 7.93
CA MET A 225 2.34 6.60 7.22
C MET A 225 1.57 5.29 7.01
N THR A 226 1.81 4.61 5.89
CA THR A 226 1.19 3.32 5.58
C THR A 226 2.27 2.27 5.33
N LEU A 227 2.11 1.10 5.95
CA LEU A 227 2.92 -0.08 5.68
C LEU A 227 2.04 -1.12 4.99
N LYS A 228 2.59 -1.78 3.97
CA LYS A 228 1.89 -2.80 3.19
C LYS A 228 2.78 -4.03 3.07
N PHE A 229 2.33 -5.16 3.61
CA PHE A 229 3.01 -6.44 3.50
C PHE A 229 2.19 -7.37 2.62
N LEU A 230 2.81 -7.89 1.57
CA LEU A 230 2.23 -8.84 0.63
C LEU A 230 3.13 -10.06 0.51
N THR A 231 2.52 -11.24 0.47
CA THR A 231 3.21 -12.50 0.17
C THR A 231 2.58 -13.23 -1.00
N ASP A 232 3.39 -13.98 -1.73
CA ASP A 232 2.96 -14.74 -2.91
C ASP A 232 2.42 -16.14 -2.52
N ALA A 233 2.30 -17.06 -3.48
CA ALA A 233 1.73 -18.39 -3.24
C ALA A 233 2.71 -19.40 -2.61
N SER A 234 3.99 -19.07 -2.47
CA SER A 234 5.08 -19.98 -2.09
C SER A 234 6.22 -19.28 -1.36
N VAL A 235 7.02 -20.08 -0.65
CA VAL A 235 8.19 -19.63 0.13
C VAL A 235 7.80 -18.70 1.29
N THR A 236 8.30 -19.01 2.47
CA THR A 236 8.04 -18.27 3.70
C THR A 236 9.34 -18.06 4.44
N ALA A 237 9.40 -17.02 5.27
CA ALA A 237 10.57 -16.67 6.06
C ALA A 237 10.15 -16.15 7.45
N GLY A 238 11.11 -15.75 8.29
CA GLY A 238 10.89 -15.38 9.69
C GLY A 238 10.00 -14.16 9.92
N GLY A 239 9.80 -13.33 8.90
CA GLY A 239 8.96 -12.15 8.94
C GLY A 239 9.68 -10.93 9.52
N PHE A 240 8.96 -10.09 10.27
CA PHE A 240 9.55 -8.86 10.79
C PHE A 240 8.96 -8.43 12.12
N GLN A 241 9.74 -7.62 12.83
CA GLN A 241 9.29 -6.82 13.96
C GLN A 241 9.65 -5.35 13.73
N ILE A 242 8.65 -4.48 13.71
CA ILE A 242 8.81 -3.05 13.40
C ILE A 242 8.21 -2.22 14.51
N ARG A 243 8.94 -1.24 15.03
CA ARG A 243 8.43 -0.29 16.01
C ARG A 243 8.17 1.04 15.34
N TYR A 244 7.03 1.67 15.64
CA TYR A 244 6.86 3.10 15.36
C TYR A 244 6.77 3.92 16.65
N SER A 245 7.18 5.17 16.57
CA SER A 245 6.97 6.16 17.63
C SER A 245 6.67 7.55 17.07
N SER A 246 5.93 8.34 17.84
CA SER A 246 5.62 9.72 17.51
C SER A 246 6.74 10.65 17.97
N LEU A 247 7.30 11.40 17.03
CA LEU A 247 8.27 12.46 17.30
C LEU A 247 7.55 13.81 17.32
N ASP A 248 7.68 14.54 18.42
CA ASP A 248 7.23 15.93 18.49
C ASP A 248 8.13 16.78 17.58
N MET A 249 7.53 17.51 16.63
CA MET A 249 8.24 18.53 15.87
C MET A 249 7.94 19.88 16.51
N PRO A 250 8.85 20.39 17.37
CA PRO A 250 8.67 21.72 17.92
C PRO A 250 8.54 22.72 16.77
N ALA A 251 7.53 23.58 16.85
CA ALA A 251 7.32 24.62 15.86
C ALA A 251 8.61 25.42 15.65
N LEU A 252 8.98 25.66 14.39
CA LEU A 252 10.06 26.60 14.08
C LEU A 252 9.79 27.92 14.82
N PRO A 253 10.76 28.46 15.57
CA PRO A 253 10.55 29.71 16.30
C PRO A 253 10.18 30.80 15.31
N LYS A 254 8.99 31.39 15.50
CA LYS A 254 8.39 32.39 14.57
C LYS A 254 9.17 33.71 14.46
N ASN A 255 10.30 33.87 15.16
CA ASN A 255 11.13 35.06 15.17
C ASN A 255 12.61 34.73 14.89
N ALA A 256 12.92 34.29 13.68
CA ALA A 256 14.27 34.38 13.13
C ALA A 256 14.29 35.42 11.99
N SER A 257 13.90 36.66 12.32
CA SER A 257 14.28 37.82 11.53
C SER A 257 15.53 38.43 12.18
N ALA A 258 16.59 38.53 11.38
CA ALA A 258 17.89 39.13 11.67
C ALA A 258 18.86 38.33 12.57
N GLN A 259 19.66 37.48 11.94
CA GLN A 259 21.11 37.69 11.88
C GLN A 259 21.73 36.67 10.91
N GLY A 260 22.23 37.19 9.79
CA GLY A 260 23.14 36.42 8.93
C GLY A 260 24.41 36.11 9.71
N LYS A 261 24.56 34.86 10.14
CA LYS A 261 25.86 34.23 10.37
C LYS A 261 25.81 32.82 9.80
N SER A 262 26.48 32.69 8.67
CA SER A 262 26.81 31.42 8.03
C SER A 262 27.64 30.55 9.00
N PRO A 263 27.27 29.29 9.27
CA PRO A 263 28.11 28.37 10.02
C PRO A 263 29.10 27.70 9.07
N PHE A 264 30.07 28.46 8.56
CA PHE A 264 31.29 27.90 7.99
C PHE A 264 32.47 28.35 8.85
N LEU A 265 33.04 27.39 9.56
CA LEU A 265 34.29 27.52 10.31
C LEU A 265 35.45 27.78 9.32
N PRO A 266 36.27 28.83 9.47
CA PRO A 266 37.58 28.84 8.84
C PRO A 266 38.55 27.99 9.67
N GLY A 267 39.04 26.92 9.06
CA GLY A 267 40.16 26.14 9.57
C GLY A 267 41.40 27.02 9.73
N LYS A 268 42.03 26.93 10.90
CA LYS A 268 43.38 27.45 11.14
C LYS A 268 44.37 26.60 10.32
N PHE A 269 44.93 27.16 9.26
CA PHE A 269 46.26 26.78 8.80
C PHE A 269 47.27 27.66 9.54
N GLY A 270 47.98 27.06 10.51
CA GLY A 270 49.20 27.62 11.08
C GLY A 270 50.37 27.21 10.18
N ILE A 271 51.18 28.19 9.80
CA ILE A 271 52.48 28.00 9.15
C ILE A 271 53.53 28.42 10.18
N MET A 272 54.41 27.49 10.55
CA MET A 272 55.83 27.73 10.85
C MET A 272 56.59 26.46 10.49
#